data_AF-A0A8D1HJ95-F1
#
_entry.id   AF-A0A8D1HJ95-F1
#
_cell.length_a   1.000
_cell.length_b   1.000
_cell.length_c   1.000
_cell.angle_alpha   90.00
_cell.angle_beta   90.00
_cell.angle_gamma   90.00
#
_symmetry.space_group_name_H-M   'P 1'
#
loop_
_entity.id
_entity.type
_entity.pdbx_description
1 polymer ?
#
loop_
_entity_poly.entity_id
_entity_poly.type
_entity_poly.pdbx_seq_one_letter_code
_entity_poly.pdbx_strand_id
1 'polypeptide(L)'
;MDSLVEQRWPPGLAVMKPVDDLLRCGICFEYFNIAMMIPQCSHNYCSLCIRKFLSYKTQCPTCCVTVTEPDLKNNRVLDELESSVAVCLRVTTCIPCFLLFKEPCCQSTKYSCRLQTFFKEREQVNGEFLD
;
A
#
# COMPACT_ATOMS: atom_id res chain seq x y z
N MET A 1 9.55 18.70 -24.45
CA MET A 1 9.53 17.22 -24.38
C MET A 1 9.05 16.89 -22.98
N ASP A 2 7.76 17.11 -22.76
CA ASP A 2 7.13 16.94 -21.46
C ASP A 2 7.04 15.47 -21.15
N SER A 3 7.81 15.07 -20.14
CA SER A 3 7.75 13.76 -19.53
C SER A 3 6.30 13.53 -19.13
N LEU A 4 5.66 12.56 -19.78
CA LEU A 4 4.37 12.01 -19.39
C LEU A 4 4.53 11.39 -18.00
N VAL A 5 4.51 12.22 -16.95
CA VAL A 5 4.35 11.78 -15.58
C VAL A 5 2.91 11.31 -15.51
N GLU A 6 2.77 10.01 -15.70
CA GLU A 6 1.58 9.22 -15.48
C GLU A 6 0.95 9.66 -14.14
N GLN A 7 -0.01 10.60 -14.20
CA GLN A 7 -0.77 11.04 -13.05
C GLN A 7 -1.74 9.91 -12.69
N ARG A 8 -1.21 8.89 -12.01
CA ARG A 8 -1.97 7.79 -11.40
C ARG A 8 -3.01 8.29 -10.39
N TRP A 9 -2.85 9.51 -9.88
CA TRP A 9 -3.71 10.10 -8.87
C TRP A 9 -4.59 11.21 -9.47
N PRO A 10 -5.91 11.22 -9.19
CA PRO A 10 -6.78 12.31 -9.63
C PRO A 10 -6.38 13.63 -8.94
N PRO A 11 -6.73 14.80 -9.52
CA PRO A 11 -6.28 16.11 -9.02
C PRO A 11 -6.57 16.37 -7.53
N GLY A 12 -7.67 15.82 -6.99
CA GLY A 12 -8.04 15.95 -5.58
C GLY A 12 -7.24 15.06 -4.61
N LEU A 13 -6.44 14.12 -5.09
CA LEU A 13 -5.65 13.18 -4.29
C LEU A 13 -4.14 13.29 -4.53
N ALA A 14 -3.68 14.33 -5.24
CA ALA A 14 -2.26 14.57 -5.46
C ALA A 14 -1.46 14.67 -4.14
N VAL A 15 -2.14 15.08 -3.05
CA VAL A 15 -1.58 15.11 -1.68
C VAL A 15 -1.13 13.74 -1.16
N MET A 16 -1.65 12.65 -1.72
CA MET A 16 -1.28 11.29 -1.33
C MET A 16 -0.01 10.79 -2.02
N LYS A 17 0.49 11.47 -3.05
CA LYS A 17 1.70 11.05 -3.77
C LYS A 17 2.92 10.84 -2.86
N PRO A 18 3.24 11.73 -1.89
CA PRO A 18 4.35 11.49 -0.98
C PRO A 18 4.17 10.24 -0.12
N VAL A 19 2.93 9.91 0.25
CA VAL A 19 2.61 8.69 1.02
C VAL A 19 2.79 7.45 0.14
N ASP A 20 2.40 7.53 -1.13
CA ASP A 20 2.62 6.47 -2.12
C ASP A 20 4.12 6.14 -2.26
N ASP A 21 4.93 7.19 -2.42
CA ASP A 21 6.37 7.06 -2.62
C ASP A 21 7.06 6.45 -1.38
N LEU A 22 6.58 6.77 -0.16
CA LEU A 22 7.09 6.21 1.10
C LEU A 22 6.77 4.71 1.29
N LEU A 23 5.74 4.19 0.63
CA LEU A 23 5.35 2.77 0.69
C LEU A 23 6.07 1.90 -0.35
N ARG A 24 6.98 2.49 -1.14
CA ARG A 24 7.75 1.77 -2.16
C ARG A 24 9.09 1.31 -1.63
N CYS A 25 9.46 0.10 -2.01
CA CYS A 25 10.75 -0.50 -1.68
C CYS A 25 11.87 0.13 -2.53
N GLY A 26 12.94 0.60 -1.89
CA GLY A 26 14.10 1.19 -2.59
C GLY A 26 14.95 0.23 -3.43
N ILE A 27 14.61 -1.07 -3.48
CA ILE A 27 15.30 -2.08 -4.32
C ILE A 27 14.48 -2.40 -5.57
N CYS A 28 13.18 -2.66 -5.43
CA CYS A 28 12.32 -3.06 -6.55
C CYS A 28 11.40 -1.95 -7.06
N PHE A 29 11.32 -0.80 -6.36
CA PHE A 29 10.46 0.35 -6.68
C PHE A 29 8.94 0.09 -6.71
N GLU A 30 8.55 -1.13 -6.35
CA GLU A 30 7.17 -1.54 -6.10
C GLU A 30 6.80 -1.38 -4.63
N TYR A 31 5.50 -1.48 -4.32
CA TYR A 31 5.04 -1.50 -2.93
C TYR A 31 5.69 -2.64 -2.13
N PHE A 32 5.82 -2.44 -0.82
CA PHE A 32 6.38 -3.46 0.05
C PHE A 32 5.58 -4.76 -0.01
N ASN A 33 6.28 -5.85 -0.31
CA ASN A 33 5.74 -7.21 -0.21
C ASN A 33 6.45 -7.92 0.94
N ILE A 34 5.76 -8.03 2.08
CA ILE A 34 6.31 -8.48 3.37
C ILE A 34 7.47 -7.56 3.77
N ALA A 35 7.13 -6.41 4.35
CA ALA A 35 8.08 -5.40 4.75
C ALA A 35 9.00 -5.91 5.87
N MET A 36 10.31 -5.86 5.61
CA MET A 36 11.36 -6.13 6.58
C MET A 36 12.06 -4.83 6.94
N MET A 37 12.17 -4.56 8.24
CA MET A 37 12.91 -3.45 8.83
C MET A 37 14.27 -3.94 9.32
N ILE A 38 15.27 -3.08 9.15
CA ILE A 38 16.59 -3.20 9.75
C ILE A 38 16.61 -2.40 11.07
N PRO A 39 16.66 -3.02 12.26
CA PRO A 39 16.51 -2.31 13.54
C PRO A 39 17.56 -1.23 13.82
N GLN A 40 18.77 -1.39 13.30
CA GLN A 40 19.90 -0.48 13.52
C GLN A 40 19.83 0.82 12.71
N CYS A 41 19.01 0.88 11.65
CA CYS A 41 18.89 2.07 10.80
C CYS A 41 17.48 2.39 10.32
N SER A 42 16.49 1.59 10.72
CA SER A 42 15.06 1.76 10.42
C SER A 42 14.69 1.81 8.93
N HIS A 43 15.58 1.40 8.02
CA HIS A 43 15.26 1.25 6.61
C HIS A 43 14.42 -0.01 6.37
N ASN A 44 13.49 0.09 5.42
CA ASN A 44 12.51 -0.95 5.12
C ASN A 44 12.65 -1.41 3.67
N TYR A 45 12.50 -2.72 3.45
CA TYR A 45 12.57 -3.35 2.13
C TYR A 45 11.64 -4.57 2.08
N CYS A 46 11.30 -5.06 0.89
CA CYS A 46 10.60 -6.35 0.77
C CYS A 46 11.48 -7.49 1.29
N SER A 47 10.87 -8.52 1.88
CA SER A 47 11.57 -9.68 2.45
C SER A 47 12.54 -10.34 1.47
N LEU A 48 12.09 -10.61 0.23
CA LEU A 48 12.94 -11.20 -0.80
C LEU A 48 14.04 -10.25 -1.28
N CYS A 49 13.74 -8.95 -1.35
CA CYS A 49 14.67 -7.95 -1.85
C CYS A 49 15.87 -7.80 -0.92
N ILE A 50 15.64 -7.63 0.39
CA ILE A 50 16.74 -7.45 1.34
C ILE A 50 17.54 -8.74 1.52
N ARG A 51 16.90 -9.92 1.59
CA ARG A 51 17.61 -11.20 1.73
C ARG A 51 18.54 -11.46 0.55
N LYS A 52 18.05 -11.22 -0.68
CA LYS A 52 18.87 -11.33 -1.90
C LYS A 52 20.05 -10.36 -1.90
N PHE A 53 19.86 -9.13 -1.40
CA PHE A 53 20.93 -8.15 -1.29
C PHE A 53 21.96 -8.56 -0.24
N LEU A 54 21.52 -9.05 0.94
CA LEU A 54 22.40 -9.49 2.01
C LEU A 54 23.23 -10.72 1.63
N SER A 55 22.73 -11.59 0.74
CA SER A 55 23.52 -12.67 0.15
C SER A 55 24.67 -12.17 -0.73
N TYR A 56 24.58 -10.93 -1.25
CA TYR A 56 25.65 -10.30 -2.02
C TYR A 56 26.57 -9.45 -1.12
N LYS A 57 26.00 -8.58 -0.27
CA LYS A 57 26.73 -7.74 0.68
C LYS A 57 25.94 -7.58 1.98
N THR A 58 26.58 -7.85 3.11
CA THR A 58 26.01 -7.77 4.47
C THR A 58 25.92 -6.34 5.01
N GLN A 59 25.32 -5.44 4.23
CA GLN A 59 25.13 -4.03 4.58
C GLN A 59 23.75 -3.52 4.12
N CYS A 60 23.28 -2.45 4.73
CA CYS A 60 22.08 -1.74 4.29
C CYS A 60 22.32 -1.13 2.88
N PRO A 61 21.42 -1.33 1.91
CA PRO A 61 21.51 -0.73 0.58
C PRO A 61 21.52 0.81 0.58
N THR A 62 20.90 1.44 1.58
CA THR A 62 20.70 2.89 1.62
C THR A 62 21.76 3.61 2.44
N CYS A 63 22.05 3.13 3.66
CA CYS A 63 22.97 3.82 4.58
C CYS A 63 24.28 3.07 4.86
N CYS A 64 24.50 1.91 4.21
CA CYS A 64 25.74 1.12 4.31
C CYS A 64 26.10 0.63 5.73
N VAL A 65 25.20 0.72 6.71
CA VAL A 65 25.37 0.11 8.04
C VAL A 65 25.41 -1.42 7.89
N THR A 66 26.26 -2.11 8.64
CA THR A 66 26.35 -3.58 8.63
C THR A 66 25.05 -4.22 9.10
N VAL A 67 24.59 -5.24 8.36
CA VAL A 67 23.33 -5.95 8.64
C VAL A 67 23.51 -7.44 8.38
N THR A 68 22.99 -8.27 9.26
CA THR A 68 22.87 -9.70 9.02
C THR A 68 21.43 -10.12 8.85
N GLU A 69 21.18 -11.21 8.11
CA GLU A 69 19.84 -11.73 7.86
C GLU A 69 19.00 -12.02 9.14
N PRO A 70 19.54 -12.57 10.24
CA PRO A 70 18.74 -12.82 11.45
C PRO A 70 18.30 -11.55 12.19
N ASP A 71 18.96 -10.41 11.93
CA ASP A 71 18.61 -9.13 12.57
C ASP A 71 17.34 -8.51 11.97
N LEU A 72 16.92 -8.97 10.78
CA LEU A 72 15.76 -8.44 10.08
C LEU A 72 14.46 -8.73 10.85
N LYS A 73 13.64 -7.70 11.04
CA LYS A 73 12.32 -7.82 11.69
C LYS A 73 11.20 -7.45 10.74
N ASN A 74 10.10 -8.18 10.78
CA ASN A 74 8.91 -7.82 10.00
C ASN A 74 8.28 -6.54 10.55
N ASN A 75 7.99 -5.60 9.66
CA ASN A 75 7.24 -4.38 9.97
C ASN A 75 5.79 -4.53 9.47
N ARG A 76 4.94 -5.16 10.30
CA ARG A 76 3.55 -5.45 9.95
C ARG A 76 2.73 -4.19 9.68
N VAL A 77 3.12 -3.05 10.24
CA VAL A 77 2.44 -1.77 10.02
C VAL A 77 2.52 -1.35 8.54
N LEU A 78 3.67 -1.57 7.89
CA LEU A 78 3.81 -1.26 6.47
C LEU A 78 3.00 -2.22 5.60
N ASP A 79 2.88 -3.50 6.00
CA ASP A 79 2.03 -4.47 5.30
C ASP A 79 0.52 -4.09 5.43
N GLU A 80 0.09 -3.63 6.60
CA GLU A 80 -1.27 -3.16 6.84
C GLU A 80 -1.58 -1.85 6.08
N LEU A 81 -0.61 -0.95 6.00
CA LEU A 81 -0.71 0.30 5.25
C LEU A 81 -0.77 0.06 3.74
N GLU A 82 0.05 -0.84 3.19
CA GLU A 82 -0.03 -1.23 1.78
C GLU A 82 -1.43 -1.76 1.45
N SER A 83 -1.97 -2.64 2.28
CA SER A 83 -3.31 -3.18 2.09
C SER A 83 -4.39 -2.08 2.09
N SER A 84 -4.27 -1.11 3.01
CA SER A 84 -5.22 -0.01 3.15
C SER A 84 -5.13 1.02 2.01
N VAL A 85 -3.91 1.38 1.59
CA VAL A 85 -3.69 2.31 0.46
C VAL A 85 -4.05 1.66 -0.87
N ALA A 86 -3.73 0.38 -1.06
CA ALA A 86 -4.16 -0.38 -2.24
C ALA A 86 -5.68 -0.43 -2.33
N VAL A 87 -6.38 -0.63 -1.21
CA VAL A 87 -7.85 -0.53 -1.14
C VAL A 87 -8.32 0.87 -1.52
N CYS A 88 -7.76 1.93 -0.94
CA CYS A 88 -8.21 3.29 -1.19
C CYS A 88 -7.97 3.74 -2.65
N LEU A 89 -6.81 3.40 -3.23
CA LEU A 89 -6.50 3.70 -4.63
C LEU A 89 -7.38 2.88 -5.58
N ARG A 90 -7.63 1.59 -5.31
CA ARG A 90 -8.52 0.75 -6.13
C ARG A 90 -9.97 1.21 -6.05
N VAL A 91 -10.44 1.59 -4.86
CA VAL A 91 -11.80 2.14 -4.66
C VAL A 91 -11.92 3.49 -5.36
N THR A 92 -10.95 4.39 -5.24
CA THR A 92 -10.99 5.72 -5.88
C THR A 92 -10.89 5.65 -7.40
N THR A 93 -10.17 4.69 -7.98
CA THR A 93 -10.25 4.42 -9.43
C THR A 93 -11.56 3.77 -9.86
N CYS A 94 -12.28 3.12 -8.94
CA CYS A 94 -13.63 2.60 -9.16
C CYS A 94 -14.74 3.63 -8.85
N ILE A 95 -14.48 4.74 -8.16
CA ILE A 95 -15.46 5.81 -7.92
C ILE A 95 -15.99 6.38 -9.25
N PRO A 96 -15.17 6.63 -10.29
CA PRO A 96 -15.67 6.95 -11.62
C PRO A 96 -16.56 5.84 -12.18
N CYS A 97 -16.28 4.57 -11.91
CA CYS A 97 -17.07 3.45 -12.39
C CYS A 97 -18.43 3.35 -11.69
N PHE A 98 -18.49 3.62 -10.38
CA PHE A 98 -19.74 3.67 -9.60
C PHE A 98 -20.64 4.85 -10.00
N LEU A 99 -20.06 6.00 -10.34
CA LEU A 99 -20.82 7.19 -10.76
C LEU A 99 -21.16 7.21 -12.26
N LEU A 100 -20.39 6.54 -13.12
CA LEU A 100 -20.58 6.54 -14.58
C LEU A 100 -21.29 5.30 -15.13
N PHE A 101 -21.28 4.17 -14.42
CA PHE A 101 -21.93 2.93 -14.88
C PHE A 101 -22.81 2.34 -13.77
N LYS A 102 -24.12 2.37 -13.98
CA LYS A 102 -25.12 1.63 -13.17
C LYS A 102 -25.05 0.11 -13.39
N GLU A 103 -23.87 -0.49 -13.47
CA GLU A 103 -23.69 -1.95 -13.63
C GLU A 103 -22.43 -2.43 -12.86
N PRO A 104 -22.43 -3.65 -12.30
CA PRO A 104 -21.46 -4.09 -11.31
C PRO A 104 -20.10 -4.45 -11.94
N CYS A 105 -19.12 -3.54 -11.88
CA CYS A 105 -17.74 -3.81 -12.31
C CYS A 105 -17.00 -4.83 -11.41
N CYS A 106 -17.56 -5.21 -10.26
CA CYS A 106 -16.92 -6.16 -9.33
C CYS A 106 -17.37 -7.60 -9.59
N GLN A 107 -16.94 -8.21 -10.70
CA GLN A 107 -17.05 -9.67 -10.90
C GLN A 107 -15.69 -10.38 -11.02
N SER A 108 -14.57 -9.70 -10.81
CA SER A 108 -13.28 -10.39 -10.70
C SER A 108 -13.11 -10.99 -9.31
N THR A 109 -13.65 -12.20 -9.19
CA THR A 109 -13.42 -13.20 -8.16
C THR A 109 -11.91 -13.42 -7.96
N LYS A 110 -11.35 -12.95 -6.83
CA LYS A 110 -10.28 -13.67 -6.09
C LYS A 110 -9.89 -13.08 -4.74
N TYR A 111 -10.28 -11.86 -4.39
CA TYR A 111 -9.98 -11.32 -3.05
C TYR A 111 -11.24 -10.73 -2.42
N SER A 112 -11.90 -11.60 -1.67
CA SER A 112 -12.96 -11.36 -0.70
C SER A 112 -13.24 -9.90 -0.36
N CYS A 113 -14.45 -9.49 -0.70
CA CYS A 113 -15.12 -8.29 -0.27
C CYS A 113 -15.28 -8.28 1.27
N ARG A 114 -14.24 -7.84 1.99
CA ARG A 114 -14.33 -7.51 3.43
C ARG A 114 -14.74 -6.05 3.69
N LEU A 115 -14.98 -5.28 2.63
CA LEU A 115 -15.37 -3.86 2.71
C LEU A 115 -16.88 -3.63 2.73
N GLN A 116 -17.70 -4.65 2.43
CA GLN A 116 -19.14 -4.53 2.58
C GLN A 116 -19.58 -4.39 4.05
N THR A 117 -18.80 -4.89 5.02
CA THR A 117 -19.12 -4.73 6.45
C THR A 117 -18.73 -3.35 6.99
N PHE A 118 -17.62 -2.76 6.55
CA PHE A 118 -17.17 -1.46 7.09
C PHE A 118 -18.10 -0.28 6.71
N PHE A 119 -18.74 -0.33 5.55
CA PHE A 119 -19.71 0.72 5.17
C PHE A 119 -21.11 0.48 5.75
N LYS A 120 -21.55 -0.78 5.93
CA LYS A 120 -22.88 -1.08 6.49
C LYS A 120 -22.99 -0.77 7.98
N GLU A 121 -21.89 -0.84 8.73
CA GLU A 121 -21.91 -0.55 10.17
C GLU A 121 -21.99 0.96 10.48
N ARG A 122 -21.59 1.85 9.56
CA ARG A 122 -21.73 3.31 9.76
C ARG A 122 -23.10 3.87 9.37
N GLU A 123 -23.92 3.15 8.60
CA GLU A 123 -25.29 3.58 8.29
C GLU A 123 -26.28 3.33 9.44
N GLN A 124 -26.00 2.38 10.34
CA GLN A 124 -26.94 2.06 11.43
C GLN A 124 -26.84 2.96 12.68
N VAL A 125 -25.86 3.86 12.76
CA VAL A 125 -25.69 4.72 13.95
C VAL A 125 -26.48 6.04 13.84
N ASN A 126 -27.03 6.39 12.68
CA ASN A 126 -27.73 7.67 12.47
C ASN A 126 -29.21 7.54 12.04
N GLY A 127 -29.86 6.42 12.36
CA GLY A 127 -31.30 6.23 12.15
C GLY A 127 -32.08 6.41 13.45
N GLU A 128 -32.17 7.64 13.97
CA GLU A 128 -33.17 7.95 15.00
C GLU A 128 -34.58 7.79 14.39
N PHE A 129 -35.34 6.92 15.04
CA PHE A 129 -36.74 6.59 14.77
C PHE A 129 -37.62 7.79 15.18
N LEU A 130 -38.33 8.40 14.23
CA LEU A 130 -39.51 9.22 14.50
C LEU A 130 -40.74 8.45 13.99
N ASP A 131 -41.53 8.01 14.98
CA ASP A 131 -42.88 7.40 14.99
C ASP A 131 -43.22 6.24 14.02
#